data_AF-X0TVK1-F1
#
_entry.id   AF-X0TVK1-F1
#
_cell.length_a   1.000
_cell.length_b   1.000
_cell.length_c   1.000
_cell.angle_alpha   90.00
_cell.angle_beta   90.00
_cell.angle_gamma   90.00
#
_symmetry.space_group_name_H-M   'P 1'
#
loop_
_entity.id
_entity.type
_entity.pdbx_description
1 polymer ?
#
loop_
_entity_poly.entity_id
_entity_poly.type
_entity_poly.pdbx_seq_one_letter_code
_entity_poly.pdbx_strand_id
1 'polypeptide(L)'
;EPYQEAVDVAMAFAAQMGERHGFRLAELSPGGGFAIRYLEDIPAPSMAEYAAAIVSALTEACRTRSLPLPRLVVEPGRAIVGQACVALYTVGARKEIPGVRTYVAVDGGMGDNIRPALYSARYSALVANKVGEAEGERVTIA
;
A
#
# COMPACT_ATOMS: atom_id res chain seq x y z
N GLU A 1 11.00 -6.98 -7.15
CA GLU A 1 12.41 -6.57 -6.93
C GLU A 1 12.73 -6.27 -5.46
N PRO A 2 12.23 -5.23 -4.77
CA PRO A 2 12.71 -4.91 -3.40
C PRO A 2 12.56 -6.05 -2.38
N TYR A 3 11.45 -6.79 -2.43
CA TYR A 3 11.25 -7.95 -1.58
C TYR A 3 12.26 -9.07 -1.82
N GLN A 4 12.66 -9.27 -3.08
CA GLN A 4 13.61 -10.34 -3.43
C GLN A 4 15.00 -10.01 -2.89
N GLU A 5 15.43 -8.76 -3.02
CA GLU A 5 16.67 -8.26 -2.44
C GLU A 5 16.67 -8.33 -0.91
N ALA A 6 15.59 -7.86 -0.27
CA ALA A 6 15.47 -7.89 1.18
C ALA A 6 15.51 -9.33 1.73
N VAL A 7 14.83 -10.26 1.06
CA VAL A 7 14.88 -11.69 1.41
C VAL A 7 16.30 -12.24 1.24
N ASP A 8 17.00 -11.93 0.15
CA ASP A 8 18.36 -12.42 -0.05
C ASP A 8 19.33 -11.91 1.03
N VAL A 9 19.24 -10.61 1.37
CA VAL A 9 20.05 -10.00 2.46
C VAL A 9 19.77 -10.68 3.80
N ALA A 10 18.50 -10.88 4.14
CA ALA A 10 18.11 -11.54 5.39
C ALA A 10 18.60 -13.00 5.46
N MET A 11 18.50 -13.74 4.35
CA MET A 11 18.94 -15.14 4.29
C MET A 11 20.46 -15.27 4.28
N ALA A 12 21.19 -14.33 3.67
CA ALA A 12 22.65 -14.26 3.76
C ALA A 12 23.11 -14.04 5.20
N PHE A 13 22.44 -13.13 5.93
CA PHE A 13 22.72 -12.90 7.34
C PHE A 13 22.39 -14.14 8.19
N ALA A 14 21.26 -14.80 7.94
CA ALA A 14 20.89 -16.03 8.64
C ALA A 14 21.92 -17.16 8.45
N ALA A 15 22.46 -17.33 7.24
CA ALA A 15 23.52 -18.29 6.97
C ALA A 15 24.79 -17.97 7.79
N GLN A 16 25.22 -16.71 7.78
CA GLN A 16 26.38 -16.27 8.57
C GLN A 16 26.20 -16.51 10.07
N MET A 17 24.99 -16.27 10.60
CA MET A 17 24.67 -16.56 12.00
C MET A 17 24.63 -18.07 12.28
N GLY A 18 24.17 -18.87 11.33
CA GLY A 18 24.21 -20.32 11.40
C GLY A 18 25.64 -20.85 11.52
N GLU A 19 26.55 -20.37 10.67
CA GLU A 19 27.97 -20.77 10.68
C GLU A 19 28.70 -20.34 11.96
N ARG A 20 28.47 -19.11 12.43
CA ARG A 20 29.19 -18.54 13.58
C ARG A 20 28.64 -18.96 14.93
N HIS A 21 27.33 -19.18 15.02
CA HIS A 21 26.62 -19.30 16.29
C HIS A 21 25.68 -20.50 16.36
N GLY A 22 25.58 -21.33 15.31
CA GLY A 22 24.63 -22.43 15.27
C GLY A 22 23.17 -21.97 15.21
N PHE A 23 22.93 -20.71 14.84
CA PHE A 23 21.59 -20.14 14.72
C PHE A 23 20.78 -20.87 13.64
N ARG A 24 19.53 -21.22 13.95
CA ARG A 24 18.60 -21.83 13.01
C ARG A 24 17.42 -20.89 12.83
N LEU A 25 17.30 -20.30 11.65
CA LEU A 25 16.16 -19.46 11.30
C LEU A 25 14.90 -20.33 11.21
N ALA A 26 14.00 -20.18 12.17
CA ALA A 26 12.73 -20.89 12.17
C ALA A 26 11.65 -20.13 11.39
N GLU A 27 11.70 -18.80 11.41
CA GLU A 27 10.67 -17.93 10.84
C GLU A 27 11.29 -16.71 10.17
N LEU A 28 10.70 -16.29 9.06
CA LEU A 28 11.07 -15.08 8.35
C LEU A 28 9.82 -14.25 8.07
N SER A 29 9.88 -12.96 8.41
CA SER A 29 8.89 -11.96 8.00
C SER A 29 9.57 -10.91 7.14
N PRO A 30 9.24 -10.80 5.84
CA PRO A 30 9.63 -9.65 5.01
C PRO A 30 8.72 -8.43 5.28
N GLY A 31 7.82 -8.52 6.27
CA GLY A 31 6.87 -7.47 6.62
C GLY A 31 5.65 -7.42 5.71
N GLY A 32 5.12 -6.21 5.56
CA GLY A 32 4.02 -5.89 4.65
C GLY A 32 4.39 -4.71 3.76
N GLY A 33 3.40 -3.86 3.46
CA GLY A 33 3.58 -2.78 2.48
C GLY A 33 3.14 -3.15 1.07
N PHE A 34 2.32 -4.19 0.94
CA PHE A 34 1.66 -4.51 -0.33
C PHE A 34 0.78 -3.33 -0.75
N ALA A 35 1.01 -2.86 -1.97
CA ALA A 35 0.34 -1.68 -2.51
C ALA A 35 -1.16 -1.94 -2.73
N ILE A 36 -1.94 -0.88 -2.68
CA ILE A 36 -3.35 -0.88 -3.11
C ILE A 36 -3.56 0.23 -4.11
N ARG A 37 -4.58 0.07 -4.96
CA ARG A 37 -4.99 1.05 -5.96
C ARG A 37 -5.80 2.17 -5.29
N TYR A 38 -5.22 3.37 -5.21
CA TYR A 38 -5.90 4.59 -4.72
C TYR A 38 -6.51 5.44 -5.83
N LEU A 39 -5.91 5.37 -7.03
CA LEU A 39 -6.32 6.10 -8.20
C LEU A 39 -6.65 5.10 -9.30
N GLU A 40 -7.68 5.39 -10.09
CA GLU A 40 -8.13 4.44 -11.10
C GLU A 40 -7.08 4.21 -12.20
N ASP A 41 -6.30 5.21 -12.53
CA ASP A 41 -5.27 5.13 -13.56
C ASP A 41 -3.97 4.44 -13.11
N ILE A 42 -3.79 4.18 -11.80
CA ILE A 42 -2.55 3.62 -11.27
C ILE A 42 -2.74 2.16 -10.85
N PRO A 43 -2.19 1.19 -11.61
CA PRO A 43 -2.26 -0.22 -11.22
C PRO A 43 -1.42 -0.51 -9.98
N ALA A 44 -1.83 -1.52 -9.21
CA ALA A 44 -1.06 -2.10 -8.12
C ALA A 44 -0.82 -3.58 -8.41
N PRO A 45 0.33 -4.15 -8.03
CA PRO A 45 0.56 -5.59 -8.16
C PRO A 45 -0.48 -6.38 -7.38
N SER A 46 -0.88 -7.51 -7.93
CA SER A 46 -1.74 -8.48 -7.26
C SER A 46 -1.02 -9.14 -6.09
N MET A 47 -1.80 -9.65 -5.13
CA MET A 47 -1.26 -10.43 -4.01
C MET A 47 -0.54 -11.70 -4.49
N ALA A 48 -1.00 -12.28 -5.60
CA ALA A 48 -0.36 -13.44 -6.20
C ALA A 48 1.06 -13.12 -6.70
N GLU A 49 1.26 -11.94 -7.32
CA GLU A 49 2.59 -11.50 -7.77
C GLU A 49 3.54 -11.24 -6.59
N TYR A 50 3.06 -10.63 -5.50
CA TYR A 50 3.84 -10.49 -4.27
C TYR A 50 4.23 -11.84 -3.69
N ALA A 51 3.26 -12.76 -3.55
CA ALA A 51 3.51 -14.11 -3.03
C ALA A 51 4.53 -14.87 -3.88
N ALA A 52 4.38 -14.85 -5.21
CA ALA A 52 5.28 -15.52 -6.12
C ALA A 52 6.72 -14.98 -6.01
N ALA A 53 6.88 -13.65 -5.98
CA ALA A 53 8.19 -13.02 -5.86
C ALA A 53 8.90 -13.36 -4.53
N ILE A 54 8.18 -13.29 -3.41
CA ILE A 54 8.72 -13.57 -2.08
C ILE A 54 9.07 -15.06 -1.93
N VAL A 55 8.16 -15.95 -2.30
CA VAL A 55 8.35 -17.41 -2.14
C VAL A 55 9.47 -17.90 -3.05
N SER A 56 9.54 -17.40 -4.28
CA SER A 56 10.63 -17.74 -5.21
C SER A 56 11.99 -17.33 -4.66
N ALA A 57 12.13 -16.08 -4.20
CA ALA A 57 13.37 -15.59 -3.60
C ALA A 57 13.77 -16.37 -2.35
N LEU A 58 12.82 -16.67 -1.47
CA LEU A 58 13.08 -17.44 -0.24
C LEU A 58 13.54 -18.85 -0.56
N THR A 59 12.84 -19.54 -1.45
CA THR A 59 13.15 -20.93 -1.83
C THR A 59 14.53 -21.01 -2.48
N GLU A 60 14.83 -20.07 -3.38
CA GLU A 60 16.13 -19.99 -4.04
C GLU A 60 17.26 -19.69 -3.06
N ALA A 61 17.05 -18.74 -2.14
CA ALA A 61 18.04 -18.40 -1.13
C ALA A 61 18.33 -19.57 -0.18
N CYS A 62 17.31 -20.33 0.20
CA CYS A 62 17.47 -21.54 1.02
C CYS A 62 18.25 -22.62 0.27
N ARG A 63 17.90 -22.87 -1.00
CA ARG A 63 18.57 -23.85 -1.87
C ARG A 63 20.05 -23.54 -2.02
N THR A 64 20.39 -22.32 -2.39
CA THR A 64 21.77 -21.89 -2.66
C THR A 64 22.66 -21.91 -1.42
N ARG A 65 22.07 -21.69 -0.23
CA ARG A 65 22.81 -21.64 1.05
C ARG A 65 22.67 -22.92 1.88
N SER A 66 22.02 -23.95 1.35
CA SER A 66 21.72 -25.21 2.08
C SER A 66 21.04 -24.98 3.44
N LEU A 67 20.15 -23.99 3.52
CA LEU A 67 19.37 -23.68 4.72
C LEU A 67 18.02 -24.41 4.70
N PRO A 68 17.49 -24.82 5.86
CA PRO A 68 16.11 -25.29 5.94
C PRO A 68 15.14 -24.16 5.59
N LEU A 69 14.01 -24.51 4.99
CA LEU A 69 12.96 -23.53 4.66
C LEU A 69 12.29 -23.04 5.95
N PRO A 70 12.38 -21.74 6.30
CA PRO A 70 11.71 -21.20 7.48
C PRO A 70 10.21 -21.02 7.21
N ARG A 71 9.42 -20.89 8.29
CA ARG A 71 8.03 -20.44 8.21
C ARG A 71 8.00 -19.00 7.72
N LEU A 72 7.30 -18.76 6.61
CA LEU A 72 7.07 -17.41 6.09
C LEU A 72 5.87 -16.77 6.79
N VAL A 73 6.04 -15.55 7.29
CA VAL A 73 5.00 -14.70 7.88
C VAL A 73 4.92 -13.40 7.09
N VAL A 74 3.73 -12.87 6.83
CA VAL A 74 3.55 -11.58 6.16
C VAL A 74 2.65 -10.68 7.00
N GLU A 75 2.85 -9.37 6.90
CA GLU A 75 2.20 -8.38 7.78
C GLU A 75 1.38 -7.34 6.98
N PRO A 76 0.38 -7.77 6.17
CA PRO A 76 -0.41 -6.85 5.37
C PRO A 76 -1.36 -6.01 6.24
N GLY A 77 -1.12 -4.71 6.31
CA GLY A 77 -2.08 -3.75 6.88
C GLY A 77 -3.01 -3.20 5.80
N ARG A 78 -2.53 -2.16 5.12
CA ARG A 78 -3.25 -1.39 4.09
C ARG A 78 -3.89 -2.24 3.00
N ALA A 79 -3.25 -3.34 2.63
CA ALA A 79 -3.75 -4.29 1.64
C ALA A 79 -5.03 -5.03 2.05
N ILE A 80 -5.27 -5.20 3.35
CA ILE A 80 -6.49 -5.83 3.86
C ILE A 80 -7.58 -4.77 4.03
N VAL A 81 -7.28 -3.70 4.77
CA VAL A 81 -8.32 -2.77 5.25
C VAL A 81 -8.54 -1.57 4.34
N GLY A 82 -7.56 -1.21 3.50
CA GLY A 82 -7.57 0.07 2.79
C GLY A 82 -8.62 0.20 1.70
N GLN A 83 -9.09 -0.92 1.12
CA GLN A 83 -10.17 -0.93 0.13
C GLN A 83 -11.52 -1.40 0.70
N ALA A 84 -11.58 -1.68 2.00
CA ALA A 84 -12.79 -2.19 2.64
C ALA A 84 -13.81 -1.09 2.98
N CYS A 85 -13.37 0.18 3.02
CA CYS A 85 -14.18 1.32 3.43
C CYS A 85 -13.95 2.53 2.53
N VAL A 86 -14.94 3.42 2.51
CA VAL A 86 -14.87 4.75 1.92
C VAL A 86 -15.21 5.80 2.97
N ALA A 87 -14.70 7.03 2.79
CA ALA A 87 -15.18 8.18 3.55
C ALA A 87 -16.31 8.86 2.76
N LEU A 88 -17.46 9.04 3.40
CA LEU A 88 -18.60 9.76 2.82
C LEU A 88 -18.73 11.10 3.51
N TYR A 89 -18.82 12.16 2.72
CA TYR A 89 -18.93 13.53 3.20
C TYR A 89 -20.15 14.22 2.59
N THR A 90 -20.67 15.21 3.29
CA THR A 90 -21.70 16.13 2.81
C THR A 90 -21.04 17.40 2.29
N VAL A 91 -21.42 17.84 1.08
CA VAL A 91 -20.99 19.13 0.55
C VAL A 91 -21.70 20.25 1.32
N GLY A 92 -20.91 21.18 1.86
CA GLY A 92 -21.40 22.35 2.60
C GLY A 92 -21.43 23.62 1.75
N ALA A 93 -20.26 24.16 1.43
CA ALA A 93 -20.13 25.44 0.73
C ALA A 93 -19.40 25.30 -0.62
N ARG A 94 -19.82 26.07 -1.61
CA ARG A 94 -19.09 26.25 -2.88
C ARG A 94 -18.58 27.68 -2.96
N LYS A 95 -17.29 27.85 -3.22
CA LYS A 95 -16.66 29.16 -3.40
C LYS A 95 -15.95 29.20 -4.74
N GLU A 96 -16.44 30.02 -5.64
CA GLU A 96 -15.78 30.31 -6.90
C GLU A 96 -14.84 31.50 -6.73
N ILE A 97 -13.60 31.35 -7.17
CA ILE A 97 -12.59 32.42 -7.19
C ILE A 97 -12.21 32.64 -8.66
N PRO A 98 -12.76 33.69 -9.32
CA PRO A 98 -12.53 33.94 -10.73
C PRO A 98 -11.04 33.99 -11.09
N GLY A 99 -10.66 33.27 -12.15
CA GLY A 99 -9.27 33.16 -12.60
C GLY A 99 -8.34 32.32 -11.72
N VAL A 100 -8.83 31.75 -10.60
CA VAL A 100 -8.02 30.94 -9.68
C VAL A 100 -8.51 29.49 -9.65
N ARG A 101 -9.65 29.23 -9.00
CA ARG A 101 -10.33 27.92 -8.98
C ARG A 101 -11.65 27.96 -8.22
N THR A 102 -12.47 26.93 -8.41
CA THR A 102 -13.64 26.62 -7.60
C THR A 102 -13.26 25.68 -6.46
N TYR A 103 -13.65 26.04 -5.23
CA TYR A 103 -13.51 25.22 -4.03
C TYR A 103 -14.88 24.69 -3.59
N VAL A 104 -14.90 23.44 -3.14
CA VAL A 104 -16.04 22.78 -2.52
C VAL A 104 -15.63 22.33 -1.13
N ALA A 105 -16.27 22.90 -0.12
CA ALA A 105 -16.06 22.54 1.28
C ALA A 105 -16.93 21.34 1.66
N VAL A 106 -16.36 20.42 2.42
CA VAL A 106 -17.06 19.26 2.98
C VAL A 106 -17.10 19.30 4.50
N ASP A 107 -17.93 18.46 5.12
CA ASP A 107 -18.11 18.34 6.57
C ASP A 107 -17.02 17.51 7.29
N GLY A 108 -15.90 17.25 6.61
CA GLY A 108 -14.70 16.62 7.16
C GLY A 108 -13.43 17.33 6.69
N GLY A 109 -12.30 16.63 6.72
CA GLY A 109 -11.03 17.15 6.22
C GLY A 109 -9.83 16.52 6.91
N MET A 110 -8.84 17.36 7.27
CA MET A 110 -7.59 16.86 7.84
C MET A 110 -7.75 16.17 9.21
N GLY A 111 -8.85 16.44 9.93
CA GLY A 111 -9.15 15.83 11.23
C GLY A 111 -9.47 14.34 11.13
N ASP A 112 -10.16 13.91 10.09
CA ASP A 112 -10.50 12.51 9.82
C ASP A 112 -9.59 11.85 8.75
N ASN A 113 -9.00 12.64 7.86
CA ASN A 113 -8.08 12.15 6.82
C ASN A 113 -6.88 13.10 6.63
N ILE A 114 -5.89 12.99 7.50
CA ILE A 114 -4.65 13.79 7.45
C ILE A 114 -3.73 13.45 6.25
N ARG A 115 -3.98 12.33 5.56
CA ARG A 115 -3.03 11.73 4.60
C ARG A 115 -2.69 12.63 3.40
N PRO A 116 -3.62 13.41 2.81
CA PRO A 116 -3.28 14.36 1.77
C PRO A 116 -2.31 15.44 2.26
N ALA A 117 -2.50 15.96 3.48
CA ALA A 117 -1.64 17.00 4.03
C ALA A 117 -0.26 16.48 4.47
N LEU A 118 -0.19 15.26 5.03
CA LEU A 118 1.04 14.71 5.60
C LEU A 118 1.91 13.97 4.59
N TYR A 119 1.29 13.24 3.65
CA TYR A 119 1.99 12.36 2.71
C TYR A 119 1.72 12.70 1.24
N SER A 120 1.03 13.81 0.96
CA SER A 120 0.57 14.16 -0.39
C SER A 120 -0.24 13.02 -1.02
N ALA A 121 -0.96 12.25 -0.20
CA ALA A 121 -1.74 11.11 -0.66
C ALA A 121 -2.87 11.60 -1.58
N ARG A 122 -2.98 10.98 -2.75
CA ARG A 122 -4.06 11.23 -3.72
C ARG A 122 -5.15 10.17 -3.58
N TYR A 123 -6.39 10.58 -3.77
CA TYR A 123 -7.57 9.72 -3.72
C TYR A 123 -8.44 9.97 -4.95
N SER A 124 -9.13 8.93 -5.41
CA SER A 124 -10.32 9.09 -6.25
C SER A 124 -11.49 9.56 -5.39
N ALA A 125 -12.28 10.48 -5.92
CA ALA A 125 -13.51 10.95 -5.31
C ALA A 125 -14.62 10.97 -6.37
N LEU A 126 -15.84 10.68 -5.95
CA LEU A 126 -17.02 10.73 -6.80
C LEU A 126 -18.19 11.32 -6.03
N VAL A 127 -19.18 11.83 -6.75
CA VAL A 127 -20.43 12.33 -6.15
C VAL A 127 -21.34 11.13 -5.89
N ALA A 128 -21.44 10.71 -4.62
CA ALA A 128 -22.05 9.44 -4.24
C ALA A 128 -23.53 9.28 -4.66
N ASN A 129 -24.28 10.38 -4.76
CA ASN A 129 -25.67 10.37 -5.21
C ASN A 129 -25.86 10.64 -6.71
N LYS A 130 -24.77 10.68 -7.49
CA LYS A 130 -24.76 10.93 -8.94
C LYS A 130 -23.79 9.99 -9.68
N VAL A 131 -23.66 8.76 -9.17
CA VAL A 131 -22.76 7.77 -9.74
C VAL A 131 -23.20 7.44 -11.17
N GLY A 132 -22.28 7.56 -12.14
CA GLY A 132 -22.53 7.28 -13.55
C GLY A 132 -23.10 8.46 -14.35
N GLU A 133 -23.36 9.61 -13.73
CA GLU A 133 -23.60 10.84 -14.47
C GLU A 133 -22.32 11.33 -15.15
N ALA A 134 -22.47 12.07 -16.25
CA ALA A 134 -21.34 12.65 -16.97
C ALA A 134 -20.54 13.60 -16.06
N GLU A 135 -19.22 13.60 -16.23
CA GLU A 135 -18.35 14.51 -15.49
C GLU A 135 -18.74 15.97 -15.76
N GLY A 136 -18.85 16.75 -14.68
CA GLY A 136 -19.22 18.15 -14.73
C GLY A 136 -18.01 19.08 -14.68
N GLU A 137 -18.03 20.00 -13.73
CA GLU A 137 -16.97 20.99 -13.51
C GLU A 137 -15.79 20.40 -12.73
N ARG A 138 -14.56 20.82 -13.07
CA ARG A 138 -13.38 20.54 -12.25
C ARG A 138 -13.32 21.47 -11.04
N VAL A 139 -13.32 20.89 -9.84
CA VAL A 139 -13.26 21.63 -8.57
C VAL A 139 -12.13 21.12 -7.67
N THR A 140 -11.77 21.89 -6.65
CA THR A 140 -10.91 21.46 -5.53
C THR A 140 -11.77 21.20 -4.30
N ILE A 141 -11.64 20.02 -3.70
CA ILE A 141 -12.23 19.72 -2.38
C ILE A 141 -11.30 20.28 -1.30
N ALA A 142 -11.84 21.02 -0.35
CA ALA A 142 -11.10 21.65 0.75
C ALA A 142 -11.83 21.55 2.09
#